data_AF-A0A946DB28-F1
#
_entry.id   AF-A0A946DB28-F1
#
_cell.length_a   1.000
_cell.length_b   1.000
_cell.length_c   1.000
_cell.angle_alpha   90.00
_cell.angle_beta   90.00
_cell.angle_gamma   90.00
#
_symmetry.space_group_name_H-M   'P 1'
#
loop_
_entity.id
_entity.type
_entity.pdbx_description
1 polymer ?
#
loop_
_entity_poly.entity_id
_entity_poly.type
_entity_poly.pdbx_seq_one_letter_code
_entity_poly.pdbx_strand_id
1 'polypeptide(L)'
;MQQPANEHLMIVMLDNLVQHSLPRTFAIRQKLERGEVLLSSEIDFFVEMLKRVKHCQREFLEDAQCRVIFSTVAHLLFKVANLALENEQAIADPLSA
;
A
#
# COMPACT_ATOMS: atom_id res chain seq x y z
N MET A 1 -32.90 4.81 -2.32
CA MET A 1 -32.23 3.84 -1.44
C MET A 1 -31.33 2.94 -2.30
N GLN A 2 -30.05 3.28 -2.43
CA GLN A 2 -29.03 2.51 -3.16
C GLN A 2 -27.85 2.11 -2.23
N GLN A 3 -28.14 1.80 -0.97
CA GLN A 3 -27.13 1.49 0.05
C GLN A 3 -26.52 0.06 0.03
N PRO A 4 -27.17 -1.02 -0.43
CA PRO A 4 -26.63 -2.37 -0.20
C PRO A 4 -25.40 -2.72 -1.06
N ALA A 5 -25.21 -2.09 -2.23
CA ALA A 5 -24.11 -2.44 -3.12
C ALA A 5 -22.74 -1.94 -2.63
N ASN A 6 -22.69 -0.77 -1.98
CA ASN A 6 -21.44 -0.18 -1.51
C ASN A 6 -20.86 -0.91 -0.28
N GLU A 7 -21.71 -1.43 0.60
CA GLU A 7 -21.26 -2.19 1.78
C GLU A 7 -20.64 -3.55 1.38
N HIS A 8 -21.26 -4.29 0.46
CA HIS A 8 -20.69 -5.56 -0.02
C HIS A 8 -19.37 -5.35 -0.76
N LEU A 9 -19.28 -4.29 -1.57
CA LEU A 9 -18.03 -3.92 -2.25
C LEU A 9 -16.94 -3.58 -1.22
N MET A 10 -17.26 -2.80 -0.20
CA MET A 10 -16.34 -2.45 0.89
C MET A 10 -15.81 -3.70 1.60
N ILE A 11 -16.69 -4.65 1.95
CA ILE A 11 -16.29 -5.91 2.61
C ILE A 11 -15.30 -6.68 1.73
N VAL A 12 -15.59 -6.83 0.44
CA VAL A 12 -14.69 -7.53 -0.50
C VAL A 12 -13.36 -6.82 -0.63
N MET A 13 -13.34 -5.49 -0.63
CA MET A 13 -12.10 -4.70 -0.69
C MET A 13 -11.27 -4.84 0.59
N LEU A 14 -11.91 -4.83 1.76
CA LEU A 14 -11.25 -5.04 3.05
C LEU A 14 -10.72 -6.46 3.19
N ASP A 15 -11.48 -7.47 2.75
CA ASP A 15 -11.04 -8.86 2.76
C ASP A 15 -9.82 -9.06 1.84
N ASN A 16 -9.88 -8.55 0.61
CA ASN A 16 -8.71 -8.57 -0.29
C ASN A 16 -7.49 -7.83 0.30
N LEU A 17 -7.72 -6.71 0.98
CA LEU A 17 -6.66 -5.96 1.65
C LEU A 17 -5.98 -6.83 2.71
N VAL A 18 -6.75 -7.53 3.54
CA VAL A 18 -6.24 -8.36 4.65
C VAL A 18 -5.61 -9.66 4.14
N GLN A 19 -6.23 -10.35 3.20
CA GLN A 19 -5.78 -11.68 2.75
C GLN A 19 -4.59 -11.62 1.78
N HIS A 20 -4.45 -10.54 1.02
CA HIS A 20 -3.47 -10.49 -0.08
C HIS A 20 -2.54 -9.29 0.02
N SER A 21 -3.11 -8.09 0.05
CA SER A 21 -2.32 -6.86 -0.12
C SER A 21 -1.42 -6.55 1.07
N LEU A 22 -1.93 -6.64 2.30
CA LEU A 22 -1.16 -6.38 3.51
C LEU A 22 -0.04 -7.41 3.70
N PRO A 23 -0.29 -8.74 3.64
CA PRO A 23 0.77 -9.74 3.76
C PRO A 23 1.90 -9.52 2.76
N ARG A 24 1.56 -9.24 1.49
CA ARG A 24 2.57 -8.96 0.46
C ARG A 24 3.35 -7.68 0.75
N THR A 25 2.67 -6.62 1.21
CA THR A 25 3.34 -5.36 1.60
C THR A 25 4.31 -5.57 2.76
N PHE A 26 3.95 -6.38 3.76
CA PHE A 26 4.84 -6.72 4.87
C PHE A 26 6.02 -7.57 4.44
N ALA A 27 5.82 -8.54 3.55
CA ALA A 27 6.91 -9.35 3.00
C ALA A 27 7.93 -8.49 2.24
N ILE A 28 7.44 -7.56 1.41
CA ILE A 28 8.30 -6.61 0.70
C ILE A 28 9.02 -5.70 1.68
N ARG A 29 8.33 -5.15 2.69
CA ARG A 29 8.96 -4.33 3.71
C ARG A 29 10.09 -5.06 4.43
N GLN A 30 9.87 -6.31 4.85
CA GLN A 30 10.90 -7.09 5.55
C GLN A 30 12.13 -7.33 4.67
N LYS A 31 11.92 -7.55 3.37
CA LYS A 31 12.98 -7.64 2.37
C LYS A 31 13.76 -6.31 2.29
N LEU A 32 13.07 -5.19 2.18
CA LEU A 32 13.71 -3.86 2.15
C LEU A 32 14.45 -3.51 3.46
N GLU A 33 13.94 -3.94 4.61
CA GLU A 33 14.63 -3.74 5.91
C GLU A 33 15.99 -4.47 5.97
N ARG A 34 16.27 -5.38 5.03
CA ARG A 34 17.58 -6.04 4.88
C ARG A 34 18.50 -5.34 3.88
N GLY A 35 18.11 -4.17 3.36
CA GLY A 35 18.87 -3.40 2.37
C GLY A 35 18.64 -3.84 0.92
N GLU A 36 17.71 -4.76 0.67
CA GLU A 36 17.37 -5.17 -0.70
C GLU A 36 16.52 -4.09 -1.42
N VAL A 37 16.42 -4.15 -2.75
CA VAL A 37 15.65 -3.20 -3.57
C VAL A 37 14.35 -3.79 -4.10
N LEU A 38 13.42 -2.94 -4.52
CA LEU A 38 12.17 -3.38 -5.15
C LEU A 38 12.42 -4.02 -6.52
N LEU A 39 11.67 -5.08 -6.81
CA LEU A 39 11.54 -5.63 -8.15
C LEU A 39 10.48 -4.85 -8.93
N SER A 40 10.55 -4.86 -10.27
CA SER A 40 9.53 -4.20 -11.11
C SER A 40 8.12 -4.68 -10.81
N SER A 41 7.92 -5.98 -10.56
CA SER A 41 6.62 -6.55 -10.20
C SER A 41 6.11 -6.13 -8.80
N GLU A 42 7.00 -5.72 -7.92
CA GLU A 42 6.67 -5.15 -6.61
C GLU A 42 6.29 -3.67 -6.75
N ILE A 43 6.99 -2.93 -7.62
CA ILE A 43 6.63 -1.55 -7.99
C ILE A 43 5.23 -1.52 -8.61
N ASP A 44 4.95 -2.40 -9.59
CA ASP A 44 3.63 -2.50 -10.22
C ASP A 44 2.54 -2.79 -9.19
N PHE A 45 2.83 -3.68 -8.23
CA PHE A 45 1.92 -3.96 -7.13
C PHE A 45 1.64 -2.72 -6.27
N PHE A 46 2.66 -1.94 -5.90
CA PHE A 46 2.47 -0.69 -5.14
C PHE A 46 1.68 0.36 -5.92
N VAL A 47 1.93 0.49 -7.22
CA VAL A 47 1.19 1.42 -8.08
C VAL A 47 -0.29 1.06 -8.15
N GLU A 48 -0.60 -0.22 -8.35
CA GLU A 48 -1.99 -0.70 -8.37
C GLU A 48 -2.68 -0.56 -7.00
N MET A 49 -1.94 -0.81 -5.92
CA MET A 49 -2.40 -0.56 -4.55
C MET A 49 -2.76 0.91 -4.31
N LEU A 50 -1.89 1.84 -4.70
CA LEU A 50 -2.14 3.27 -4.55
C LEU A 50 -3.34 3.74 -5.37
N LYS A 51 -3.51 3.23 -6.60
CA LYS A 51 -4.71 3.49 -7.41
C LYS A 51 -5.97 3.03 -6.70
N ARG A 52 -5.96 1.82 -6.11
CA ARG A 52 -7.10 1.30 -5.34
C ARG A 52 -7.39 2.14 -4.11
N VAL A 53 -6.37 2.50 -3.32
CA VAL A 53 -6.53 3.35 -2.13
C VAL A 53 -7.14 4.70 -2.51
N LYS A 54 -6.66 5.33 -3.58
CA LYS A 54 -7.22 6.59 -4.11
C LYS A 54 -8.68 6.45 -4.54
N HIS A 55 -9.02 5.34 -5.21
CA HIS A 55 -10.40 5.06 -5.58
C HIS A 55 -11.28 4.87 -4.35
N CYS A 56 -10.85 4.06 -3.38
CA CYS A 56 -11.59 3.83 -2.13
C CYS A 56 -11.79 5.11 -1.33
N GLN A 57 -10.77 5.96 -1.25
CA GLN A 57 -10.88 7.25 -0.57
C GLN A 57 -11.97 8.12 -1.19
N ARG A 58 -12.14 8.08 -2.52
CA ARG A 58 -13.19 8.82 -3.23
C ARG A 58 -14.58 8.20 -2.99
N GLU A 59 -14.71 6.88 -3.09
CA GLU A 59 -16.00 6.19 -2.96
C GLU A 59 -16.53 6.17 -1.51
N PHE A 60 -15.63 6.09 -0.52
CA PHE A 60 -15.97 5.98 0.89
C PHE A 60 -15.58 7.24 1.68
N LEU A 61 -15.52 8.40 1.01
CA LEU A 61 -15.07 9.65 1.63
C LEU A 61 -15.89 10.03 2.86
N GLU A 62 -17.20 9.78 2.86
CA GLU A 62 -18.10 10.13 3.97
C GLU A 62 -17.97 9.17 5.16
N ASP A 63 -17.47 7.95 4.95
CA ASP A 63 -17.31 6.95 6.00
C ASP A 63 -16.01 7.15 6.78
N ALA A 64 -16.15 7.50 8.07
CA ALA A 64 -15.02 7.78 8.94
C ALA A 64 -14.09 6.58 9.14
N GLN A 65 -14.62 5.36 9.22
CA GLN A 65 -13.81 4.16 9.43
C GLN A 65 -13.00 3.85 8.17
N CYS A 66 -13.64 3.94 7.00
CA CYS A 66 -12.97 3.75 5.71
C CYS A 66 -11.86 4.77 5.50
N ARG A 67 -12.12 6.06 5.79
CA ARG A 67 -11.08 7.10 5.71
C ARG A 67 -9.86 6.74 6.55
N VAL A 68 -10.06 6.27 7.79
CA VAL A 68 -8.95 5.86 8.67
C VAL A 68 -8.19 4.69 8.06
N ILE A 69 -8.89 3.63 7.65
CA ILE A 69 -8.27 2.42 7.07
C ILE A 69 -7.43 2.78 5.84
N PHE A 70 -8.02 3.46 4.86
CA PHE A 70 -7.33 3.78 3.61
C PHE A 70 -6.20 4.79 3.78
N SER A 71 -6.31 5.70 4.75
CA SER A 71 -5.20 6.58 5.15
C SER A 71 -4.04 5.79 5.79
N THR A 72 -4.35 4.83 6.66
CA THR A 72 -3.34 3.95 7.26
C THR A 72 -2.63 3.11 6.20
N VAL A 73 -3.37 2.57 5.23
CA VAL A 73 -2.77 1.83 4.10
C VAL A 73 -1.88 2.76 3.27
N ALA A 74 -2.36 3.95 2.87
CA ALA A 74 -1.55 4.92 2.13
C ALA A 74 -0.24 5.25 2.86
N HIS A 75 -0.31 5.46 4.18
CA HIS A 75 0.86 5.75 5.00
C HIS A 75 1.84 4.57 5.08
N LEU A 76 1.34 3.33 5.14
CA LEU A 76 2.17 2.14 5.04
C LEU A 76 2.91 2.09 3.70
N LEU A 77 2.21 2.28 2.58
CA LEU A 77 2.83 2.24 1.25
C LEU A 77 3.89 3.34 1.09
N PHE A 78 3.63 4.53 1.62
CA PHE A 78 4.62 5.62 1.65
C PHE A 78 5.90 5.23 2.41
N LYS A 79 5.78 4.63 3.59
CA LYS A 79 6.95 4.16 4.36
C LYS A 79 7.77 3.13 3.60
N VAL A 80 7.09 2.17 2.97
CA VAL A 80 7.77 1.12 2.20
C VAL A 80 8.45 1.68 0.95
N ALA A 81 7.81 2.63 0.27
CA ALA A 81 8.41 3.30 -0.90
C ALA A 81 9.64 4.14 -0.53
N ASN A 82 9.62 4.87 0.60
CA ASN A 82 10.80 5.62 1.04
C ASN A 82 11.95 4.70 1.40
N LEU A 83 11.68 3.59 2.12
CA LEU A 83 12.73 2.62 2.45
C LEU A 83 13.34 2.00 1.18
N ALA A 84 12.52 1.75 0.15
CA ALA A 84 13.04 1.29 -1.15
C ALA A 84 13.98 2.32 -1.78
N LEU A 85 13.60 3.60 -1.76
CA LEU A 85 14.40 4.69 -2.30
C LEU A 85 15.72 4.86 -1.53
N GLU A 86 15.69 4.77 -0.21
CA GLU A 86 16.88 4.81 0.65
C GLU A 86 17.86 3.68 0.28
N ASN A 87 17.36 2.47 0.07
CA ASN A 87 18.20 1.33 -0.34
C ASN A 87 18.80 1.52 -1.73
N GLU A 88 18.02 2.02 -2.70
CA GLU A 88 18.52 2.33 -4.04
C GLU A 88 19.62 3.41 -4.00
N GLN A 89 19.44 4.44 -3.18
CA GLN A 89 20.43 5.50 -2.99
C GLN A 89 21.72 4.98 -2.34
N ALA A 90 21.61 4.15 -1.30
CA ALA A 90 22.78 3.55 -0.64
C ALA A 90 23.60 2.66 -1.58
N ILE A 91 22.96 2.02 -2.57
CA ILE A 91 23.64 1.25 -3.61
C ILE A 91 24.28 2.16 -4.65
N ALA A 92 23.58 3.23 -5.05
CA ALA A 92 24.07 4.17 -6.06
C ALA A 92 25.22 5.05 -5.55
N ASP A 93 25.29 5.32 -4.25
CA ASP A 93 26.34 6.09 -3.61
C ASP A 93 26.84 5.43 -2.31
N PRO A 94 27.75 4.45 -2.40
CA PRO A 94 28.25 3.71 -1.23
C PRO A 94 29.18 4.51 -0.31
N LEU A 95 29.46 5.80 -0.62
CA LEU A 95 30.34 6.68 0.17
C LEU A 95 29.58 7.66 1.07
N SER A 96 28.23 7.69 1.03
CA SER A 96 27.38 8.57 1.84
C SER A 96 26.62 7.86 2.98
N ALA A 97 26.89 6.56 3.20
CA ALA A 97 26.34 5.75 4.30
C ALA A 97 27.28 5.61 5.50
#